data_AF-A0A316DR31-F1
#
_entry.id   AF-A0A316DR31-F1
#
_cell.length_a   1.000
_cell.length_b   1.000
_cell.length_c   1.000
_cell.angle_alpha   90.00
_cell.angle_beta   90.00
_cell.angle_gamma   90.00
#
_symmetry.space_group_name_H-M   'P 1'
#
loop_
_entity.id
_entity.type
_entity.pdbx_description
1 polymer ?
#
loop_
_entity_poly.entity_id
_entity_poly.type
_entity_poly.pdbx_seq_one_letter_code
_entity_poly.pdbx_strand_id
1 'polypeptide(L)'
;MTEYWKKQWVKIRMGKNQSLAEIVYHKNDMEFEFYWRWSWYFKYLAAKFQVENPRHFVEFSTGSYDYVPDNLQRTKRLKDRIIARKALVTQANNQWTEFQKNYNSLFPITEHPKYEATVKRIRQLNAELDDLENQYKILTQNEN
;
A
#
# COMPACT_ATOMS: atom_id res chain seq x y z
N MET A 1 -19.98 -2.16 12.90
CA MET A 1 -19.44 -3.35 12.21
C MET A 1 -19.37 -3.00 10.74
N THR A 2 -18.18 -2.80 10.18
CA THR A 2 -18.02 -2.66 8.72
C THR A 2 -18.30 -4.01 8.09
N GLU A 3 -19.36 -4.08 7.28
CA GLU A 3 -19.71 -5.27 6.53
C GLU A 3 -18.68 -5.45 5.41
N TYR A 4 -17.75 -6.37 5.61
CA TYR A 4 -16.77 -6.71 4.59
C TYR A 4 -17.42 -7.64 3.57
N TRP A 5 -17.51 -7.17 2.33
CA TRP A 5 -17.99 -7.97 1.22
C TRP A 5 -16.86 -8.89 0.77
N LYS A 6 -17.00 -10.20 0.96
CA LYS A 6 -16.03 -11.16 0.43
C LYS A 6 -16.15 -11.20 -1.08
N LYS A 7 -15.08 -10.80 -1.78
CA LYS A 7 -14.97 -10.91 -3.23
C LYS A 7 -14.03 -12.05 -3.60
N GLN A 8 -14.25 -12.63 -4.77
CA GLN A 8 -13.49 -13.73 -5.33
C GLN A 8 -12.68 -13.23 -6.53
N TRP A 9 -11.55 -13.87 -6.76
CA TRP A 9 -10.74 -13.68 -7.95
C TRP A 9 -10.33 -15.03 -8.53
N VAL A 10 -10.11 -15.00 -9.84
CA VAL A 10 -9.60 -16.12 -10.63
C VAL A 10 -8.46 -15.59 -11.48
N LYS A 11 -7.34 -16.32 -11.48
CA LYS A 11 -6.16 -16.02 -12.27
C LYS A 11 -5.67 -17.29 -12.94
N ILE A 12 -5.47 -17.23 -14.25
CA ILE A 12 -4.85 -18.29 -15.03
C ILE A 12 -3.51 -17.76 -15.52
N ARG A 13 -2.45 -18.49 -15.20
CA ARG A 13 -1.10 -18.17 -15.65
C ARG A 13 -0.59 -19.27 -16.56
N MET A 14 0.24 -18.91 -17.51
CA MET A 14 0.84 -19.84 -18.44
C MET A 14 2.32 -19.52 -18.60
N GLY A 15 3.17 -20.51 -18.46
CA GLY A 15 4.61 -20.35 -18.63
C GLY A 15 5.27 -21.64 -19.08
N LYS A 16 6.46 -21.54 -19.70
CA LYS A 16 7.27 -22.73 -19.98
C LYS A 16 7.86 -23.34 -18.70
N ASN A 17 8.17 -22.48 -17.73
CA ASN A 17 8.65 -22.83 -16.39
C ASN A 17 7.80 -22.12 -15.33
N GLN A 18 7.76 -22.65 -14.10
CA GLN A 18 7.02 -22.06 -12.97
C GLN A 18 7.41 -20.61 -12.63
N SER A 19 8.62 -20.17 -13.01
CA SER A 19 9.17 -18.85 -12.66
C SER A 19 8.83 -17.71 -13.64
N LEU A 20 8.44 -18.03 -14.88
CA LEU A 20 8.18 -17.04 -15.94
C LEU A 20 6.78 -17.27 -16.54
N ALA A 21 5.77 -17.30 -15.67
CA ALA A 21 4.38 -17.50 -16.07
C ALA A 21 3.69 -16.16 -16.34
N GLU A 22 3.23 -15.96 -17.57
CA GLU A 22 2.43 -14.82 -18.00
C GLU A 22 0.97 -14.99 -17.54
N ILE A 23 0.29 -13.88 -17.26
CA ILE A 23 -1.12 -13.89 -16.85
C ILE A 23 -1.98 -13.88 -18.13
N VAL A 24 -2.58 -15.02 -18.44
CA VAL A 24 -3.40 -15.18 -19.66
C VAL A 24 -4.86 -14.79 -19.40
N TYR A 25 -5.34 -15.01 -18.18
CA TYR A 25 -6.68 -14.61 -17.77
C TYR A 25 -6.67 -14.12 -16.34
N HIS A 26 -7.36 -13.01 -16.10
CA HIS A 26 -7.56 -12.49 -14.75
C HIS A 26 -8.94 -11.86 -14.64
N LYS A 27 -9.70 -12.28 -13.62
CA LYS A 27 -10.97 -11.68 -13.25
C LYS A 27 -11.02 -11.54 -11.74
N ASN A 28 -11.26 -10.33 -11.27
CA ASN A 28 -11.35 -9.95 -9.85
C ASN A 28 -12.75 -9.41 -9.51
N ASP A 29 -12.93 -9.03 -8.25
CA ASP A 29 -14.15 -8.38 -7.72
C ASP A 29 -15.46 -9.16 -7.96
N MET A 30 -15.38 -10.48 -8.12
CA MET A 30 -16.56 -11.33 -8.30
C MET A 30 -17.25 -11.60 -6.97
N GLU A 31 -18.57 -11.66 -6.98
CA GLU A 31 -19.32 -12.19 -5.84
C GLU A 31 -19.14 -13.69 -5.70
N PHE A 32 -19.26 -14.19 -4.47
CA PHE A 32 -19.10 -15.62 -4.18
C PHE A 32 -20.08 -16.47 -4.99
N GLU A 33 -21.35 -16.06 -5.06
CA GLU A 33 -22.39 -16.78 -5.81
C GLU A 33 -22.09 -16.83 -7.31
N PHE A 34 -21.59 -15.71 -7.86
CA PHE A 34 -21.15 -15.66 -9.25
C PHE A 34 -20.02 -16.65 -9.49
N TYR A 35 -18.98 -16.61 -8.66
CA TYR A 35 -17.84 -17.52 -8.78
C TYR A 35 -18.28 -18.98 -8.67
N TRP A 36 -19.12 -19.32 -7.68
CA TRP A 36 -19.61 -20.67 -7.46
C TRP A 36 -20.35 -21.21 -8.70
N ARG A 37 -21.32 -20.45 -9.21
CA ARG A 37 -22.11 -20.79 -10.41
C ARG A 37 -21.25 -20.98 -11.66
N TRP A 38 -20.20 -20.18 -11.82
CA TRP A 38 -19.34 -20.17 -13.01
C TRP A 38 -17.99 -20.86 -12.80
N SER A 39 -17.78 -21.54 -11.67
CA SER A 39 -16.50 -22.18 -11.32
C SER A 39 -16.06 -23.21 -12.37
N TRP A 40 -17.02 -23.95 -12.94
CA TRP A 40 -16.78 -24.91 -14.02
C TRP A 40 -16.24 -24.24 -15.29
N TYR A 41 -16.73 -23.04 -15.62
CA TYR A 41 -16.32 -22.31 -16.82
C TYR A 41 -14.85 -21.86 -16.72
N PHE A 42 -14.43 -21.41 -15.55
CA PHE A 42 -13.03 -21.03 -15.33
C PHE A 42 -12.08 -22.23 -15.39
N LYS A 43 -12.50 -23.38 -14.85
CA LYS A 43 -11.75 -24.64 -15.00
C LYS A 43 -11.67 -25.09 -16.45
N TYR A 44 -12.77 -24.97 -17.19
CA TYR A 44 -12.81 -25.23 -18.63
C TYR A 44 -11.84 -24.32 -19.40
N LEU A 45 -11.80 -23.02 -19.10
CA LEU A 45 -10.83 -22.10 -19.72
C LEU A 45 -9.39 -22.52 -19.45
N ALA A 46 -9.05 -22.87 -18.20
CA ALA A 46 -7.70 -23.34 -17.86
C ALA A 46 -7.34 -24.62 -18.62
N ALA A 47 -8.26 -25.58 -18.70
CA ALA A 47 -8.06 -26.82 -19.46
C ALA A 47 -7.90 -26.55 -20.96
N LYS A 48 -8.68 -25.63 -21.52
CA LYS A 48 -8.55 -25.22 -22.92
C LYS A 48 -7.17 -24.64 -23.21
N PHE A 49 -6.69 -23.72 -22.36
CA PHE A 49 -5.32 -23.18 -22.50
C PHE A 49 -4.24 -24.28 -22.42
N GLN A 50 -4.42 -25.27 -21.55
CA GLN A 50 -3.50 -26.40 -21.42
C GLN A 50 -3.48 -27.28 -22.68
N VAL A 51 -4.64 -27.49 -23.33
CA VAL A 51 -4.75 -28.26 -24.58
C VAL A 51 -4.15 -27.51 -25.76
N GLU A 52 -4.40 -26.21 -25.87
CA GLU A 52 -3.84 -25.36 -26.94
C GLU A 52 -2.31 -25.21 -26.81
N ASN A 53 -1.79 -25.30 -25.58
CA ASN A 53 -0.38 -25.07 -25.27
C ASN A 53 0.23 -26.26 -24.50
N PRO A 54 0.37 -27.45 -25.12
CA PRO A 54 0.74 -28.68 -24.41
C PRO A 54 2.16 -28.66 -23.82
N ARG A 55 3.03 -27.77 -24.30
CA ARG A 55 4.41 -27.60 -23.78
C ARG A 55 4.52 -26.56 -22.66
N HIS A 56 3.41 -25.90 -22.31
CA HIS A 56 3.38 -24.89 -21.27
C HIS A 56 2.68 -25.45 -20.03
N PHE A 57 3.12 -25.02 -18.86
CA PHE A 57 2.43 -25.26 -17.60
C PHE A 57 1.36 -24.18 -17.42
N VAL A 58 0.11 -24.61 -17.26
CA VAL A 58 -1.02 -23.72 -16.94
C VAL A 58 -1.34 -23.82 -15.46
N GLU A 59 -1.20 -22.70 -14.75
CA GLU A 59 -1.56 -22.57 -13.35
C GLU A 59 -2.96 -21.96 -13.23
N PHE A 60 -3.87 -22.67 -12.55
CA PHE A 60 -5.18 -22.16 -12.18
C PHE A 60 -5.19 -21.77 -10.70
N SER A 61 -5.33 -20.48 -10.40
CA SER A 61 -5.36 -19.96 -9.04
C SER A 61 -6.68 -19.24 -8.78
N THR A 62 -7.27 -19.48 -7.62
CA THR A 62 -8.48 -18.79 -7.16
C THR A 62 -8.34 -18.42 -5.70
N GLY A 63 -8.99 -17.35 -5.28
CA GLY A 63 -9.01 -16.97 -3.88
C GLY A 63 -10.06 -15.94 -3.56
N SER A 64 -10.19 -15.66 -2.27
CA SER A 64 -11.08 -14.62 -1.75
C SER A 64 -10.29 -13.52 -1.07
N TYR A 65 -10.85 -12.32 -1.03
CA TYR A 65 -10.38 -11.22 -0.20
C TYR A 65 -11.56 -10.42 0.33
N ASP A 66 -11.33 -9.77 1.46
CA ASP A 66 -12.25 -8.79 2.00
C ASP A 66 -12.14 -7.52 1.16
N TYR A 67 -13.20 -7.20 0.42
CA TYR A 67 -13.22 -5.99 -0.38
C TYR A 67 -13.42 -4.78 0.53
N VAL A 68 -12.42 -3.91 0.52
CA VAL A 68 -12.52 -2.58 1.12
C VAL A 68 -12.69 -1.59 -0.03
N PRO A 69 -13.78 -0.79 -0.05
CA PRO A 69 -13.95 0.30 -1.00
C PRO A 69 -12.69 1.15 -1.15
N ASP A 70 -12.35 1.51 -2.39
CA ASP A 70 -11.08 2.19 -2.69
C ASP A 70 -10.93 3.52 -1.92
N ASN A 71 -12.03 4.24 -1.69
CA ASN A 71 -12.03 5.46 -0.90
C ASN A 71 -11.64 5.22 0.57
N LEU A 72 -12.21 4.18 1.21
CA LEU A 72 -11.84 3.77 2.57
C LEU A 72 -10.39 3.27 2.66
N GLN A 73 -9.88 2.61 1.61
CA GLN A 73 -8.48 2.23 1.56
C GLN A 73 -7.58 3.46 1.44
N ARG A 74 -7.93 4.42 0.58
CA ARG A 74 -7.16 5.65 0.37
C ARG A 74 -7.10 6.50 1.65
N THR A 75 -8.23 6.69 2.31
CA THR A 75 -8.29 7.44 3.59
C THR A 75 -7.47 6.75 4.68
N LYS A 76 -7.58 5.42 4.81
CA LYS A 76 -6.75 4.63 5.74
C LYS A 76 -5.26 4.78 5.43
N ARG A 77 -4.84 4.58 4.18
CA ARG A 77 -3.43 4.71 3.77
C ARG A 77 -2.87 6.09 4.06
N LEU A 78 -3.65 7.16 3.82
CA LEU A 78 -3.23 8.51 4.14
C LEU A 78 -3.10 8.73 5.65
N LYS A 79 -4.06 8.23 6.43
CA LYS A 79 -4.00 8.28 7.90
C LYS A 79 -2.75 7.57 8.42
N ASP A 80 -2.44 6.38 7.91
CA ASP A 80 -1.24 5.63 8.28
C ASP A 80 0.04 6.39 7.92
N ARG A 81 0.09 7.05 6.74
CA ARG A 81 1.21 7.92 6.35
C ARG A 81 1.36 9.13 7.28
N ILE A 82 0.26 9.76 7.70
CA ILE A 82 0.29 10.88 8.66
C ILE A 82 0.85 10.41 10.00
N ILE A 83 0.40 9.26 10.51
CA ILE A 83 0.90 8.69 11.78
C ILE A 83 2.40 8.41 11.70
N ALA A 84 2.85 7.76 10.62
CA ALA A 84 4.26 7.48 10.40
C ALA A 84 5.09 8.78 10.32
N ARG A 85 4.57 9.80 9.63
CA ARG A 85 5.26 11.09 9.52
C ARG A 85 5.33 11.83 10.86
N LYS A 86 4.25 11.81 11.65
CA LYS A 86 4.22 12.34 13.03
C LYS A 86 5.26 11.66 13.91
N ALA A 87 5.40 10.34 13.81
CA ALA A 87 6.42 9.60 14.54
C ALA A 87 7.85 10.06 14.17
N LEU A 88 8.13 10.27 12.89
CA LEU A 88 9.42 10.79 12.43
C LEU A 88 9.71 12.22 12.91
N VAL A 89 8.70 13.10 12.91
CA VAL A 89 8.83 14.46 13.46
C VAL A 89 9.16 14.39 14.95
N THR A 90 8.43 13.59 15.72
CA THR A 90 8.69 13.41 17.15
C THR A 90 10.09 12.85 17.40
N GLN A 91 10.52 11.85 16.63
CA GLN A 91 11.86 11.28 16.75
C GLN A 91 12.95 12.33 16.48
N ALA A 92 12.81 13.11 15.40
CA ALA A 92 13.76 14.15 15.05
C ALA A 92 13.81 15.27 16.11
N ASN A 93 12.66 15.66 16.65
CA ASN A 93 12.57 16.64 17.74
C ASN A 93 13.21 16.13 19.03
N ASN A 94 12.99 14.86 19.38
CA ASN A 94 13.59 14.26 20.57
C ASN A 94 15.12 14.20 20.45
N GLN A 95 15.63 13.74 19.31
CA GLN A 95 17.07 13.73 19.00
C GLN A 95 17.66 15.14 19.06
N TRP A 96 16.94 16.12 18.51
CA TRP A 96 17.36 17.52 18.55
C TRP A 96 17.41 18.07 19.98
N THR A 97 16.37 17.80 20.77
CA THR A 97 16.28 18.22 22.17
C THR A 97 17.39 17.60 23.02
N GLU A 98 17.70 16.32 22.81
CA GLU A 98 18.80 15.63 23.47
C GLU A 98 20.16 16.22 23.08
N PHE A 99 20.37 16.49 21.79
CA PHE A 99 21.58 17.18 21.31
C PHE A 99 21.74 18.56 21.95
N GLN A 100 20.66 19.35 22.02
CA GLN A 100 20.67 20.66 22.69
C GLN A 100 21.03 20.56 24.18
N LYS A 101 20.51 19.56 24.90
CA LYS A 101 20.80 19.35 26.32
C LYS A 101 22.25 18.93 26.57
N ASN A 102 22.82 18.12 25.67
CA ASN A 102 24.18 17.60 25.80
C ASN A 102 25.24 18.52 25.18
N TYR A 103 24.84 19.65 24.59
CA TYR A 103 25.75 20.56 23.93
C TYR A 103 26.55 21.38 24.96
N ASN A 104 27.81 21.01 25.15
CA ASN A 104 28.73 21.68 26.07
C ASN A 104 29.95 22.23 25.31
N SER A 105 29.71 23.27 24.51
CA SER A 105 30.75 23.97 23.75
C SER A 105 30.70 25.47 24.06
N LEU A 106 31.87 26.12 23.98
CA LEU A 106 32.01 27.56 24.14
C LEU A 106 31.40 28.35 22.98
N PHE A 107 31.18 27.71 21.84
CA PHE A 107 30.58 28.32 20.64
C PHE A 107 29.06 28.13 20.61
N PRO A 108 28.29 29.10 20.09
CA PRO A 108 26.85 28.96 19.91
C PRO A 108 26.47 27.71 19.13
N ILE A 109 25.39 27.04 19.52
CA ILE A 109 24.92 25.81 18.84
C ILE A 109 24.56 26.03 17.37
N THR A 110 24.27 27.27 16.98
CA THR A 110 23.95 27.68 15.60
C THR A 110 25.12 27.51 14.64
N GLU A 111 26.36 27.55 15.14
CA GLU A 111 27.58 27.39 14.34
C GLU A 111 27.95 25.92 14.14
N HIS A 112 27.26 25.00 14.83
CA HIS A 112 27.56 23.58 14.73
C HIS A 112 27.10 23.02 13.37
N PRO A 113 27.94 22.25 12.63
CA PRO A 113 27.59 21.75 11.29
C PRO A 113 26.28 20.94 11.21
N LYS A 114 25.92 20.25 12.30
CA LYS A 114 24.67 19.47 12.37
C LYS A 114 23.43 20.33 12.65
N TYR A 115 23.57 21.58 13.09
CA TYR A 115 22.44 22.47 13.42
C TYR A 115 21.59 22.73 12.18
N GLU A 116 22.19 23.27 11.13
CA GLU A 116 21.47 23.64 9.91
C GLU A 116 20.83 22.41 9.24
N ALA A 117 21.56 21.30 9.17
CA ALA A 117 21.06 20.05 8.61
C ALA A 117 19.83 19.52 9.38
N THR A 118 19.86 19.56 10.72
CA THR A 118 18.76 19.06 11.56
C THR A 118 17.54 19.97 11.48
N VAL A 119 17.74 21.29 11.54
CA VAL A 119 16.65 22.27 11.39
C VAL A 119 16.00 22.14 10.02
N LYS A 120 16.80 22.02 8.95
CA LYS A 120 16.29 21.79 7.59
C LYS A 120 15.48 20.50 7.52
N ARG A 121 15.97 19.41 8.13
CA ARG A 121 15.29 18.12 8.15
C ARG A 121 13.94 18.19 8.88
N ILE A 122 13.89 18.83 10.05
CA ILE A 122 12.64 19.02 10.81
C ILE A 122 11.65 19.85 10.00
N ARG A 123 12.09 20.95 9.37
CA ARG A 123 11.23 21.77 8.50
C ARG A 123 10.65 20.97 7.34
N GLN A 124 11.46 20.15 6.67
CA GLN A 124 11.00 19.29 5.59
C GLN A 124 9.94 18.29 6.07
N LEU A 125 10.20 17.62 7.20
CA LEU A 125 9.26 16.66 7.77
C LEU A 125 7.91 17.30 8.15
N ASN A 126 7.94 18.52 8.69
CA ASN A 126 6.72 19.27 9.01
C ASN A 126 5.97 19.69 7.74
N ALA A 127 6.66 20.20 6.73
CA ALA A 127 6.03 20.57 5.46
C ALA A 127 5.36 19.36 4.76
N GLU A 128 6.03 18.20 4.77
CA GLU A 128 5.46 16.95 4.25
C GLU A 128 4.24 16.48 5.08
N LEU A 129 4.25 16.70 6.39
CA LEU A 129 3.13 16.38 7.26
C LEU A 129 1.92 17.27 6.96
N ASP A 130 2.14 18.57 6.82
CA ASP A 130 1.08 19.55 6.51
C ASP A 130 0.41 19.23 5.17
N ASP A 131 1.21 18.88 4.14
CA ASP A 131 0.69 18.45 2.84
C ASP A 131 -0.21 17.19 2.97
N LEU A 132 0.24 16.19 3.72
CA LEU A 132 -0.57 14.98 3.96
C LEU A 132 -1.86 15.28 4.73
N GLU A 133 -1.82 16.17 5.71
CA GLU A 133 -3.02 16.59 6.45
C GLU A 133 -3.99 17.37 5.57
N ASN A 134 -3.50 18.22 4.67
CA ASN A 134 -4.31 18.92 3.69
C ASN A 134 -4.97 17.96 2.69
N GLN A 135 -4.22 16.99 2.16
CA GLN A 135 -4.76 15.95 1.30
C GLN A 135 -5.87 15.15 2.01
N TYR A 136 -5.65 14.81 3.29
CA TYR A 136 -6.66 14.11 4.09
C TYR A 136 -7.92 14.95 4.27
N LYS A 137 -7.80 16.25 4.59
CA LYS A 137 -8.94 17.18 4.72
C LYS A 137 -9.75 17.26 3.43
N ILE A 138 -9.08 17.46 2.29
CA ILE A 138 -9.74 17.56 0.96
C ILE A 138 -10.53 16.28 0.68
N LEU A 139 -9.93 15.11 0.93
CA LEU A 139 -10.61 13.84 0.70
C LEU A 139 -11.84 13.66 1.59
N THR A 140 -11.75 14.02 2.87
CA THR A 140 -12.91 13.94 3.78
C THR A 140 -14.01 14.96 3.45
N GLN A 141 -13.66 16.11 2.87
CA GLN A 141 -14.64 17.12 2.45
C GLN A 141 -15.40 16.71 1.19
N ASN A 142 -14.76 16.02 0.25
CA ASN A 142 -15.40 15.52 -0.96
C ASN A 142 -16.33 14.31 -0.72
N GLU A 143 -16.30 13.72 0.48
CA GLU A 143 -17.15 12.58 0.87
C GLU A 143 -18.42 12.99 1.63
N ASN A 144 -18.57 14.27 2.01
CA ASN A 144 -19.77 14.83 2.63
C ASN A 144 -20.61 15.61 1.60
#